data_AF-A0A662FRV2-F1
#
_entry.id   AF-A0A662FRV2-F1
#
_cell.length_a   1.000
_cell.length_b   1.000
_cell.length_c   1.000
_cell.angle_alpha   90.00
_cell.angle_beta   90.00
_cell.angle_gamma   90.00
#
_symmetry.space_group_name_H-M   'P 1'
#
loop_
_entity.id
_entity.type
_entity.pdbx_description
1 polymer ?
#
loop_
_entity_poly.entity_id
_entity_poly.type
_entity_poly.pdbx_seq_one_letter_code
_entity_poly.pdbx_strand_id
1 'polypeptide(L)'
;MKKPPIKEKFDFLYKERVDFRALVDKLRKMILDPDQPFDIKYVLDLFNEVLSLMGLPSTSATYLRPRKTVIVKMREPPQPPKCVDFEFPELRVFQPKSDVDIGNGLRAVYVCPYLKNDMRVYEVTLVFGDEDKPPMGSIMDIWYGVWRLVAWGRISDIETFYIVDKGDRYEVDFTGLQLVLKETLGVRKIPPIGSGNKRFYEPGHEYEIEFAPREVLDIYVNTWNHGLG
;
A
#
# COMPACT_ATOMS: atom_id res chain seq x y z
N MET A 1 -17.06 -11.83 14.96
CA MET A 1 -17.88 -10.60 14.79
C MET A 1 -17.69 -10.14 13.35
N LYS A 2 -18.74 -9.77 12.61
CA LYS A 2 -18.55 -9.14 11.29
C LYS A 2 -17.98 -7.74 11.50
N LYS A 3 -16.92 -7.37 10.78
CA LYS A 3 -16.31 -6.03 10.82
C LYS A 3 -17.40 -5.01 10.45
N PRO A 4 -17.54 -3.90 11.20
CA PRO A 4 -18.48 -2.85 10.81
C PRO A 4 -18.10 -2.32 9.41
N PRO A 5 -19.06 -1.83 8.60
CA PRO A 5 -18.80 -1.27 7.28
C PRO A 5 -18.11 0.10 7.40
N ILE A 6 -16.86 0.08 7.87
CA ILE A 6 -16.10 1.29 8.21
C ILE A 6 -15.83 2.15 6.98
N LYS A 7 -15.63 1.51 5.81
CA LYS A 7 -15.39 2.21 4.55
C LYS A 7 -16.63 2.98 4.11
N GLU A 8 -17.78 2.31 4.06
CA GLU A 8 -19.04 2.92 3.64
C GLU A 8 -19.41 4.08 4.56
N LYS A 9 -19.22 3.91 5.87
CA LYS A 9 -19.45 4.99 6.83
C LYS A 9 -18.46 6.14 6.65
N PHE A 10 -17.18 5.85 6.48
CA PHE A 10 -16.15 6.88 6.25
C PHE A 10 -16.44 7.68 4.98
N ASP A 11 -16.71 6.99 3.86
CA ASP A 11 -16.99 7.60 2.56
C ASP A 11 -18.24 8.47 2.63
N PHE A 12 -19.31 7.99 3.28
CA PHE A 12 -20.52 8.77 3.51
C PHE A 12 -20.23 10.04 4.32
N LEU A 13 -19.53 9.93 5.45
CA LEU A 13 -19.20 11.08 6.29
C LEU A 13 -18.27 12.06 5.55
N TYR A 14 -17.26 11.58 4.84
CA TYR A 14 -16.34 12.41 4.08
C TYR A 14 -17.05 13.19 2.95
N LYS A 15 -18.05 12.57 2.32
CA LYS A 15 -18.86 13.23 1.29
C LYS A 15 -19.84 14.24 1.88
N GLU A 16 -20.63 13.82 2.86
CA GLU A 16 -21.81 14.56 3.31
C GLU A 16 -21.53 15.54 4.46
N ARG A 17 -20.46 15.33 5.24
CA ARG A 17 -20.13 16.17 6.41
C ARG A 17 -18.87 17.01 6.19
N VAL A 18 -19.07 18.33 6.13
CA VAL A 18 -18.00 19.31 5.92
C VAL A 18 -16.96 19.28 7.05
N ASP A 19 -17.41 19.16 8.29
CA ASP A 19 -16.54 19.11 9.48
C ASP A 19 -15.68 17.85 9.50
N PHE A 20 -16.28 16.68 9.22
CA PHE A 20 -15.55 15.42 9.09
C PHE A 20 -14.50 15.48 7.98
N ARG A 21 -14.88 15.98 6.80
CA ARG A 21 -13.95 16.15 5.67
C ARG A 21 -12.79 17.08 6.02
N ALA A 22 -13.08 18.24 6.59
CA ALA A 22 -12.05 19.20 6.99
C ALA A 22 -11.06 18.62 8.00
N LEU A 23 -11.55 17.79 8.93
CA LEU A 23 -10.73 17.09 9.91
C LEU A 23 -9.82 16.05 9.25
N VAL A 24 -10.36 15.22 8.35
CA VAL A 24 -9.58 14.23 7.58
C VAL A 24 -8.53 14.91 6.70
N ASP A 25 -8.88 15.99 6.01
CA ASP A 25 -7.96 16.72 5.14
C ASP A 25 -6.83 17.40 5.92
N LYS A 26 -7.14 17.94 7.10
CA LYS A 26 -6.13 18.47 8.02
C LYS A 26 -5.17 17.40 8.49
N LEU A 27 -5.70 16.24 8.88
CA LEU A 27 -4.89 15.09 9.29
C LEU A 27 -4.02 14.57 8.13
N ARG A 28 -4.57 14.44 6.92
CA ARG A 28 -3.83 14.09 5.70
C ARG A 28 -2.70 15.08 5.43
N LYS A 29 -2.98 16.37 5.52
CA LYS A 29 -1.99 17.42 5.33
C LYS A 29 -0.82 17.27 6.31
N MET A 30 -1.05 16.97 7.58
CA MET A 30 0.04 16.73 8.54
C MET A 30 0.93 15.51 8.21
N ILE A 31 0.37 14.45 7.62
CA ILE A 31 1.10 13.20 7.37
C ILE A 31 1.63 13.06 5.93
N LEU A 32 1.06 13.82 4.98
CA LEU A 32 1.31 13.75 3.52
C LEU A 32 1.84 15.05 2.90
N ASP A 33 1.95 16.15 3.65
CA ASP A 33 2.60 17.39 3.17
C ASP A 33 4.01 17.52 3.78
N PRO A 34 5.08 17.53 2.95
CA PRO A 34 6.44 17.66 3.46
C PRO A 34 6.66 19.00 4.16
N ASP A 35 5.93 20.06 3.81
CA ASP A 35 6.11 21.40 4.38
C ASP A 35 5.38 21.60 5.71
N GLN A 36 4.56 20.63 6.12
CA GLN A 36 3.79 20.72 7.36
C GLN A 36 4.56 20.10 8.52
N PRO A 37 4.69 20.80 9.66
CA PRO A 37 5.25 20.23 10.87
C PRO A 37 4.48 18.98 11.31
N PHE A 38 5.21 17.95 11.73
CA PHE A 38 4.62 16.72 12.25
C PHE A 38 4.65 16.74 13.77
N ASP A 39 3.47 16.85 14.38
CA ASP A 39 3.26 16.71 15.81
C ASP A 39 2.44 15.44 16.07
N ILE A 40 3.08 14.45 16.70
CA ILE A 40 2.49 13.15 16.97
C ILE A 40 1.27 13.22 17.89
N LYS A 41 1.30 14.12 18.89
CA LYS A 41 0.19 14.28 19.84
C LYS A 41 -0.99 14.90 19.12
N TYR A 42 -0.73 15.94 18.34
CA TYR A 42 -1.80 16.61 17.61
C TYR A 42 -2.43 15.71 16.53
N VAL A 43 -1.62 14.92 15.84
CA VAL A 43 -2.10 13.90 14.89
C VAL A 43 -2.99 12.87 15.58
N LEU A 44 -2.62 12.42 16.78
CA LEU A 44 -3.44 11.49 17.56
C LEU A 44 -4.77 12.12 18.00
N ASP A 45 -4.75 13.38 18.44
CA ASP A 45 -5.95 14.11 18.83
C ASP A 45 -6.93 14.25 17.65
N LEU A 46 -6.45 14.67 16.48
CA LEU A 46 -7.25 14.75 15.25
C LEU A 46 -7.81 13.38 14.85
N PHE A 47 -6.99 12.32 14.95
CA PHE A 47 -7.44 10.98 14.61
C PHE A 47 -8.52 10.47 15.58
N ASN A 48 -8.38 10.74 16.88
CA ASN A 48 -9.41 10.39 17.86
C ASN A 48 -10.72 11.17 17.65
N GLU A 49 -10.65 12.41 17.15
CA GLU A 49 -11.82 13.16 16.73
C GLU A 49 -12.49 12.52 15.50
N VAL A 50 -11.71 12.03 14.52
CA VAL A 50 -12.24 11.25 13.37
C VAL A 50 -12.96 10.00 13.89
N LEU A 51 -12.34 9.24 14.79
CA LEU A 51 -12.93 8.05 15.39
C LEU A 51 -14.25 8.37 16.12
N SER A 52 -14.27 9.44 16.91
CA SER A 52 -15.47 9.90 17.63
C SER A 52 -16.62 10.24 16.69
N LEU A 53 -16.37 10.98 15.59
CA LEU A 53 -17.38 11.28 14.58
C LEU A 53 -17.86 10.02 13.83
N MET A 54 -17.01 8.99 13.74
CA MET A 54 -17.38 7.66 13.26
C MET A 54 -18.07 6.79 14.32
N GLY A 55 -18.29 7.28 15.54
CA GLY A 55 -18.87 6.51 16.65
C GLY A 55 -17.97 5.35 17.10
N LEU A 56 -16.65 5.50 16.98
CA LEU A 56 -15.64 4.53 17.36
C LEU A 56 -14.89 5.01 18.60
N PRO A 57 -14.42 4.11 19.48
CA PRO A 57 -13.65 4.49 20.65
C PRO A 57 -12.28 5.05 20.27
N SER A 58 -11.77 5.96 21.08
CA SER A 58 -10.43 6.55 20.92
C SER A 58 -9.31 5.52 21.06
N THR A 59 -8.17 5.82 20.45
CA THR A 59 -6.94 5.03 20.51
C THR A 59 -5.80 5.82 21.17
N SER A 60 -4.66 5.15 21.38
CA SER A 60 -3.43 5.74 21.90
C SER A 60 -2.28 5.60 20.90
N ALA A 61 -1.22 6.38 21.10
CA ALA A 61 -0.02 6.34 20.26
C ALA A 61 0.63 4.94 20.20
N THR A 62 0.43 4.11 21.23
CA THR A 62 0.93 2.73 21.30
C THR A 62 0.41 1.87 20.16
N TYR A 63 -0.85 2.05 19.77
CA TYR A 63 -1.56 1.17 18.83
C TYR A 63 -1.49 1.67 17.38
N LEU A 64 -1.58 2.99 17.19
CA LEU A 64 -1.60 3.61 15.86
C LEU A 64 -0.21 3.95 15.33
N ARG A 65 0.74 4.27 16.22
CA ARG A 65 2.12 4.74 15.90
C ARG A 65 2.16 5.63 14.64
N PRO A 66 1.39 6.73 14.59
CA PRO A 66 1.30 7.56 13.40
C PRO A 66 2.68 8.14 13.08
N ARG A 67 3.00 8.26 11.79
CA ARG A 67 4.27 8.78 11.30
C ARG A 67 4.04 9.72 10.13
N LYS A 68 4.96 10.67 9.96
CA LYS A 68 5.08 11.41 8.71
C LYS A 68 5.57 10.44 7.64
N THR A 69 4.84 10.36 6.53
CA THR A 69 5.14 9.39 5.45
C THR A 69 5.82 10.04 4.25
N VAL A 70 5.88 11.37 4.23
CA VAL A 70 6.61 12.16 3.24
C VAL A 70 7.72 12.96 3.93
N ILE A 71 8.92 12.91 3.37
CA ILE A 71 10.10 13.57 3.97
C ILE A 71 10.73 14.57 3.00
N VAL A 72 10.53 14.38 1.70
CA VAL A 72 11.11 15.21 0.65
C VAL A 72 9.99 15.76 -0.22
N LYS A 73 10.19 16.98 -0.75
CA LYS A 73 9.32 17.59 -1.75
C LYS A 73 10.05 17.62 -3.09
N MET A 74 9.40 17.13 -4.15
CA MET A 74 9.90 17.29 -5.51
C MET A 74 9.71 18.74 -5.97
N ARG A 75 10.63 19.24 -6.80
CA ARG A 75 10.48 20.57 -7.43
C ARG A 75 9.39 20.57 -8.47
N GLU A 76 9.31 19.49 -9.25
CA GLU A 76 8.36 19.31 -10.34
C GLU A 76 7.78 17.89 -10.30
N PRO A 77 6.55 17.70 -10.76
CA PRO A 77 5.95 16.36 -10.85
C PRO A 77 6.77 15.49 -11.83
N PRO A 78 7.03 14.21 -11.49
CA PRO A 78 7.66 13.30 -12.43
C PRO A 78 6.73 13.07 -13.63
N GLN A 79 7.32 12.83 -14.81
CA GLN A 79 6.56 12.32 -15.94
C GLN A 79 6.32 10.83 -15.71
N PRO A 80 5.07 10.38 -15.55
CA PRO A 80 4.80 8.95 -15.42
C PRO A 80 5.20 8.23 -16.73
N PRO A 81 5.70 7.00 -16.65
CA PRO A 81 5.92 6.20 -17.85
C PRO A 81 4.60 6.04 -18.61
N LYS A 82 4.66 6.14 -19.93
CA LYS A 82 3.52 5.84 -20.77
C LYS A 82 3.48 4.33 -20.98
N CYS A 83 2.43 3.67 -20.50
CA CYS A 83 2.24 2.25 -20.77
C CYS A 83 2.14 2.06 -22.30
N VAL A 84 2.93 1.13 -22.82
CA VAL A 84 2.90 0.69 -24.22
C VAL A 84 2.24 -0.68 -24.30
N ASP A 85 2.22 -1.29 -25.48
CA ASP A 85 1.69 -2.65 -25.63
C ASP A 85 2.86 -3.60 -25.92
N PHE A 86 3.17 -4.47 -24.97
CA PHE A 86 4.17 -5.52 -25.08
C PHE A 86 3.54 -6.84 -24.67
N GLU A 87 4.02 -7.92 -25.27
CA GLU A 87 3.73 -9.27 -24.80
C GLU A 87 4.23 -9.41 -23.35
N PHE A 88 3.30 -9.61 -22.43
CA PHE A 88 3.59 -9.81 -21.01
C PHE A 88 3.86 -11.29 -20.74
N PRO A 89 4.89 -11.64 -19.96
CA PRO A 89 5.08 -13.03 -19.51
C PRO A 89 3.82 -13.56 -18.84
N GLU A 90 3.57 -14.87 -18.98
CA GLU A 90 2.53 -15.52 -18.19
C GLU A 90 2.91 -15.39 -16.71
N LEU A 91 2.08 -14.72 -15.92
CA LEU A 91 2.28 -14.53 -14.48
C LEU A 91 1.26 -15.36 -13.72
N ARG A 92 1.73 -16.22 -12.82
CA ARG A 92 0.89 -16.95 -11.87
C ARG A 92 1.18 -16.45 -10.47
N VAL A 93 0.13 -16.07 -9.76
CA VAL A 93 0.23 -15.57 -8.39
C VAL A 93 -0.33 -16.62 -7.44
N PHE A 94 0.53 -17.15 -6.57
CA PHE A 94 0.18 -18.14 -5.56
C PHE A 94 -0.01 -17.48 -4.22
N GLN A 95 -1.16 -17.72 -3.58
CA GLN A 95 -1.49 -17.15 -2.28
C GLN A 95 -1.96 -18.24 -1.31
N PRO A 96 -1.58 -18.18 -0.01
CA PRO A 96 -2.13 -19.06 1.01
C PRO A 96 -3.65 -18.99 1.07
N LYS A 97 -4.29 -20.16 1.13
CA LYS A 97 -5.74 -20.25 1.33
C LYS A 97 -6.19 -19.51 2.60
N SER A 98 -5.38 -19.54 3.66
CA SER A 98 -5.66 -18.80 4.90
C SER A 98 -5.88 -17.31 4.65
N ASP A 99 -5.05 -16.69 3.82
CA ASP A 99 -5.10 -15.25 3.53
C ASP A 99 -6.35 -14.90 2.72
N VAL A 100 -6.72 -15.78 1.79
CA VAL A 100 -7.97 -15.66 1.02
C VAL A 100 -9.19 -15.79 1.94
N ASP A 101 -9.21 -16.81 2.81
CA ASP A 101 -10.33 -17.11 3.71
C ASP A 101 -10.57 -15.98 4.73
N ILE A 102 -9.52 -15.26 5.14
CA ILE A 102 -9.63 -14.10 6.03
C ILE A 102 -9.99 -12.79 5.32
N GLY A 103 -10.12 -12.81 3.98
CA GLY A 103 -10.55 -11.66 3.19
C GLY A 103 -9.43 -10.86 2.52
N ASN A 104 -8.17 -11.22 2.74
CA ASN A 104 -6.98 -10.60 2.12
C ASN A 104 -6.63 -11.20 0.74
N GLY A 105 -7.57 -11.88 0.08
CA GLY A 105 -7.35 -12.46 -1.24
C GLY A 105 -7.00 -11.43 -2.32
N LEU A 106 -6.16 -11.83 -3.28
CA LEU A 106 -5.85 -11.04 -4.49
C LEU A 106 -7.14 -10.70 -5.26
N ARG A 107 -7.32 -9.42 -5.58
CA ARG A 107 -8.52 -8.87 -6.23
C ARG A 107 -8.27 -8.45 -7.67
N ALA A 108 -7.07 -7.93 -7.95
CA ALA A 108 -6.70 -7.49 -9.28
C ALA A 108 -5.19 -7.52 -9.45
N VAL A 109 -4.76 -7.68 -10.71
CA VAL A 109 -3.39 -7.49 -11.16
C VAL A 109 -3.41 -6.44 -12.26
N TYR A 110 -2.58 -5.40 -12.12
CA TYR A 110 -2.36 -4.39 -13.13
C TYR A 110 -0.93 -4.47 -13.62
N VAL A 111 -0.75 -4.30 -14.93
CA VAL A 111 0.57 -4.30 -15.55
C VAL A 111 0.69 -3.06 -16.42
N CYS A 112 1.74 -2.29 -16.22
CA CYS A 112 2.14 -1.19 -17.10
C CYS A 112 3.50 -1.52 -17.72
N PRO A 113 3.55 -2.06 -18.95
CA PRO A 113 4.79 -2.21 -19.68
C PRO A 113 5.28 -0.86 -20.23
N TYR A 114 6.58 -0.59 -20.14
CA TYR A 114 7.21 0.60 -20.71
C TYR A 114 8.68 0.34 -21.09
N LEU A 115 9.27 1.26 -21.87
CA LEU A 115 10.70 1.24 -22.17
C LEU A 115 11.48 2.14 -21.22
N LYS A 116 12.60 1.63 -20.70
CA LYS A 116 13.56 2.39 -19.92
C LYS A 116 14.96 2.07 -20.43
N ASN A 117 15.60 3.04 -21.10
CA ASN A 117 16.92 2.86 -21.73
C ASN A 117 16.97 1.62 -22.63
N ASP A 118 16.00 1.50 -23.55
CA ASP A 118 15.81 0.37 -24.47
C ASP A 118 15.52 -1.00 -23.84
N MET A 119 15.42 -1.08 -22.50
CA MET A 119 14.95 -2.29 -21.82
C MET A 119 13.43 -2.27 -21.66
N ARG A 120 12.79 -3.43 -21.85
CA ARG A 120 11.37 -3.62 -21.53
C ARG A 120 11.24 -3.82 -20.03
N VAL A 121 10.45 -2.96 -19.40
CA VAL A 121 10.13 -3.02 -17.98
C VAL A 121 8.63 -3.19 -17.83
N TYR A 122 8.20 -4.07 -16.95
CA TYR A 122 6.81 -4.27 -16.57
C TYR A 122 6.66 -3.86 -15.11
N GLU A 123 5.95 -2.76 -14.85
CA GLU A 123 5.49 -2.45 -13.49
C GLU A 123 4.25 -3.28 -13.21
N VAL A 124 4.36 -4.23 -12.28
CA VAL A 124 3.26 -5.11 -11.88
C VAL A 124 2.75 -4.66 -10.53
N THR A 125 1.44 -4.40 -10.45
CA THR A 125 0.77 -4.00 -9.21
C THR A 125 -0.30 -5.02 -8.85
N LEU A 126 -0.20 -5.56 -7.64
CA LEU A 126 -1.14 -6.48 -7.04
C LEU A 126 -2.06 -5.70 -6.09
N VAL A 127 -3.36 -5.95 -6.18
CA VAL A 127 -4.36 -5.36 -5.27
C VAL A 127 -4.98 -6.46 -4.43
N PHE A 128 -4.79 -6.39 -3.12
CA PHE A 128 -5.34 -7.32 -2.15
C PHE A 128 -6.61 -6.77 -1.48
N GLY A 129 -7.29 -7.64 -0.75
CA GLY A 129 -8.45 -7.29 0.06
C GLY A 129 -8.11 -6.47 1.31
N ASP A 130 -8.85 -6.70 2.39
CA ASP A 130 -8.60 -6.02 3.67
C ASP A 130 -7.41 -6.67 4.39
N GLU A 131 -6.37 -5.88 4.67
CA GLU A 131 -5.24 -6.30 5.49
C GLU A 131 -5.66 -6.19 6.97
N ASP A 132 -6.25 -7.26 7.49
CA ASP A 132 -6.70 -7.30 8.87
C ASP A 132 -5.49 -7.37 9.83
N LYS A 133 -5.44 -6.43 10.77
CA LYS A 133 -4.39 -6.45 11.81
C LYS A 133 -4.73 -7.51 12.87
N PRO A 134 -3.83 -8.45 13.20
CA PRO A 134 -4.09 -9.41 14.28
C PRO A 134 -4.28 -8.72 15.65
N PRO A 135 -5.28 -9.12 16.46
CA PRO A 135 -6.34 -10.08 16.15
C PRO A 135 -7.42 -9.45 15.26
N MET A 136 -7.84 -10.20 14.22
CA MET A 136 -8.82 -9.73 13.23
C MET A 136 -10.15 -9.32 13.87
N GLY A 137 -10.77 -8.26 13.37
CA GLY A 137 -12.05 -7.75 13.90
C GLY A 137 -11.94 -7.19 15.33
N SER A 138 -10.73 -7.07 15.87
CA SER A 138 -10.49 -6.34 17.11
C SER A 138 -10.64 -4.84 16.92
N ILE A 139 -10.67 -4.13 18.03
CA ILE A 139 -10.69 -2.67 17.95
C ILE A 139 -9.41 -2.10 17.31
N MET A 140 -8.28 -2.80 17.43
CA MET A 140 -7.01 -2.39 16.81
C MET A 140 -7.07 -2.50 15.29
N ASP A 141 -7.73 -3.53 14.79
CA ASP A 141 -7.98 -3.74 13.37
C ASP A 141 -8.92 -2.66 12.81
N ILE A 142 -9.98 -2.32 13.55
CA ILE A 142 -10.86 -1.20 13.19
C ILE A 142 -10.08 0.13 13.13
N TRP A 143 -9.26 0.44 14.14
CA TRP A 143 -8.43 1.64 14.13
C TRP A 143 -7.45 1.65 12.94
N TYR A 144 -6.86 0.51 12.62
CA TYR A 144 -5.96 0.37 11.47
C TYR A 144 -6.67 0.62 10.15
N GLY A 145 -7.87 0.07 9.96
CA GLY A 145 -8.70 0.33 8.77
C GLY A 145 -9.05 1.81 8.60
N VAL A 146 -9.44 2.50 9.68
CA VAL A 146 -9.70 3.96 9.62
C VAL A 146 -8.42 4.74 9.30
N TRP A 147 -7.28 4.34 9.86
CA TRP A 147 -6.00 4.96 9.52
C TRP A 147 -5.64 4.77 8.04
N ARG A 148 -5.87 3.58 7.48
CA ARG A 148 -5.66 3.33 6.05
C ARG A 148 -6.58 4.20 5.18
N LEU A 149 -7.84 4.39 5.56
CA LEU A 149 -8.76 5.32 4.87
C LEU A 149 -8.28 6.78 4.91
N VAL A 150 -7.75 7.23 6.06
CA VAL A 150 -7.14 8.55 6.17
C VAL A 150 -5.87 8.65 5.30
N ALA A 151 -4.91 7.74 5.49
CA ALA A 151 -3.57 7.84 4.91
C ALA A 151 -3.50 7.45 3.42
N TRP A 152 -4.44 6.63 2.94
CA TRP A 152 -4.42 6.05 1.59
C TRP A 152 -5.73 6.21 0.82
N GLY A 153 -6.83 6.58 1.49
CA GLY A 153 -8.16 6.64 0.86
C GLY A 153 -8.77 5.28 0.54
N ARG A 154 -8.18 4.19 1.04
CA ARG A 154 -8.61 2.81 0.79
C ARG A 154 -8.28 1.91 1.97
N ILE A 155 -8.95 0.78 2.04
CA ILE A 155 -8.61 -0.32 2.94
C ILE A 155 -7.71 -1.33 2.23
N SER A 156 -7.98 -1.60 0.94
CA SER A 156 -7.21 -2.53 0.12
C SER A 156 -5.72 -2.31 0.21
N ASP A 157 -4.97 -3.41 0.28
CA ASP A 157 -3.52 -3.37 0.17
C ASP A 157 -3.05 -3.41 -1.27
N ILE A 158 -1.96 -2.69 -1.54
CA ILE A 158 -1.42 -2.53 -2.89
C ILE A 158 0.08 -2.70 -2.80
N GLU A 159 0.57 -3.66 -3.56
CA GLU A 159 1.98 -3.97 -3.66
C GLU A 159 2.42 -3.92 -5.12
N THR A 160 3.66 -3.49 -5.35
CA THR A 160 4.19 -3.28 -6.70
C THR A 160 5.61 -3.77 -6.76
N PHE A 161 5.94 -4.45 -7.85
CA PHE A 161 7.30 -4.87 -8.20
C PHE A 161 7.52 -4.68 -9.70
N TYR A 162 8.78 -4.83 -10.13
CA TYR A 162 9.17 -4.61 -11.51
C TYR A 162 9.74 -5.88 -12.13
N ILE A 163 9.40 -6.16 -13.37
CA ILE A 163 10.04 -7.20 -14.17
C ILE A 163 10.82 -6.52 -15.30
N VAL A 164 12.10 -6.83 -15.45
CA VAL A 164 12.96 -6.33 -16.52
C VAL A 164 13.33 -7.49 -17.44
N ASP A 165 12.98 -7.39 -18.74
CA ASP A 165 13.39 -8.36 -19.75
C ASP A 165 14.87 -8.15 -20.09
N LYS A 166 15.72 -9.13 -19.73
CA LYS A 166 17.16 -9.12 -20.05
C LYS A 166 17.48 -9.89 -21.33
N GLY A 167 16.47 -10.39 -22.05
CA GLY A 167 16.60 -11.13 -23.31
C GLY A 167 16.63 -12.65 -23.12
N ASP A 168 17.47 -13.16 -22.23
CA ASP A 168 17.58 -14.59 -21.89
C ASP A 168 16.82 -14.97 -20.60
N ARG A 169 16.53 -13.99 -19.75
CA ARG A 169 15.87 -14.15 -18.45
C ARG A 169 15.11 -12.90 -18.03
N TYR A 170 14.26 -13.05 -17.02
CA TYR A 170 13.65 -11.94 -16.32
C TYR A 170 14.42 -11.61 -15.04
N GLU A 171 14.62 -10.32 -14.80
CA GLU A 171 15.03 -9.78 -13.50
C GLU A 171 13.79 -9.24 -12.81
N VAL A 172 13.51 -9.71 -11.59
CA VAL A 172 12.34 -9.30 -10.80
C VAL A 172 12.80 -8.51 -9.60
N ASP A 173 12.37 -7.26 -9.51
CA ASP A 173 12.83 -6.25 -8.55
C ASP A 173 11.72 -5.92 -7.55
N PHE A 174 11.95 -6.30 -6.29
CA PHE A 174 11.06 -6.08 -5.15
C PHE A 174 11.51 -4.93 -4.23
N THR A 175 12.40 -4.05 -4.70
CA THR A 175 13.06 -3.01 -3.89
C THR A 175 12.13 -1.86 -3.43
N GLY A 176 10.84 -1.94 -3.76
CA GLY A 176 9.83 -0.96 -3.43
C GLY A 176 9.79 0.19 -4.44
N LEU A 177 9.01 1.24 -4.12
CA LEU A 177 8.84 2.37 -5.04
C LEU A 177 8.68 3.69 -4.30
N GLN A 178 8.70 4.77 -5.08
CA GLN A 178 8.46 6.12 -4.58
C GLN A 178 7.25 6.72 -5.27
N LEU A 179 6.27 7.12 -4.47
CA LEU A 179 5.11 7.87 -4.95
C LEU A 179 5.38 9.36 -4.80
N VAL A 180 5.12 10.14 -5.83
CA VAL A 180 5.06 11.60 -5.75
C VAL A 180 3.60 12.01 -5.67
N LEU A 181 3.20 12.60 -4.54
CA LEU A 181 1.82 12.99 -4.31
C LEU A 181 1.46 14.22 -5.15
N LYS A 182 0.41 14.12 -5.97
CA LYS A 182 0.03 15.15 -6.96
C LYS A 182 -0.14 16.56 -6.37
N GLU A 183 -0.71 16.67 -5.17
CA GLU A 183 -1.05 17.96 -4.57
C GLU A 183 0.12 18.59 -3.80
N THR A 184 0.87 17.79 -3.05
CA THR A 184 1.93 18.29 -2.17
C THR A 184 3.32 18.17 -2.78
N LEU A 185 3.47 17.44 -3.89
CA LEU A 185 4.74 16.96 -4.44
C LEU A 185 5.59 16.21 -3.41
N GLY A 186 4.98 15.75 -2.32
CA GLY A 186 5.63 14.97 -1.28
C GLY A 186 6.03 13.59 -1.82
N VAL A 187 7.26 13.19 -1.55
CA VAL A 187 7.78 11.87 -1.88
C VAL A 187 7.45 10.91 -0.74
N ARG A 188 6.57 9.95 -1.01
CA ARG A 188 6.24 8.85 -0.11
C ARG A 188 6.96 7.59 -0.56
N LYS A 189 7.82 7.06 0.31
CA LYS A 189 8.50 5.78 0.07
C LYS A 189 7.56 4.64 0.43
N ILE A 190 7.40 3.69 -0.49
CA ILE A 190 6.79 2.40 -0.23
C ILE A 190 7.94 1.44 0.05
N PRO A 191 7.92 0.71 1.19
CA PRO A 191 9.00 -0.22 1.51
C PRO A 191 9.10 -1.34 0.46
N PRO A 192 10.26 -2.00 0.40
CA PRO A 192 10.40 -3.25 -0.34
C PRO A 192 9.40 -4.31 0.10
N ILE A 193 9.13 -5.27 -0.78
CA ILE A 193 8.19 -6.37 -0.54
C ILE A 193 8.86 -7.75 -0.59
N GLY A 194 10.17 -7.79 -0.86
CA GLY A 194 10.95 -9.02 -0.94
C GLY A 194 10.95 -9.80 0.37
N SER A 195 10.83 -11.12 0.24
CA SER A 195 10.83 -12.06 1.36
C SER A 195 12.24 -12.37 1.86
N GLY A 196 13.27 -12.24 1.02
CA GLY A 196 14.63 -12.66 1.31
C GLY A 196 14.68 -14.12 1.77
N ASN A 197 15.25 -14.35 2.96
CA ASN A 197 15.34 -15.68 3.56
C ASN A 197 14.20 -15.99 4.55
N LYS A 198 13.13 -15.18 4.57
CA LYS A 198 12.02 -15.34 5.50
C LYS A 198 11.13 -16.51 5.11
N ARG A 199 10.57 -17.17 6.13
CA ARG A 199 9.57 -18.20 5.93
C ARG A 199 8.21 -17.57 5.65
N PHE A 200 7.32 -18.35 5.05
CA PHE A 200 5.98 -17.93 4.67
C PHE A 200 5.06 -17.40 5.81
N TYR A 201 5.46 -17.51 7.08
CA TYR A 201 4.70 -16.99 8.23
C TYR A 201 5.42 -15.84 8.95
N GLU A 202 6.61 -15.47 8.50
CA GLU A 202 7.40 -14.36 9.06
C GLU A 202 7.22 -13.13 8.18
N PRO A 203 7.18 -11.90 8.70
CA PRO A 203 7.13 -10.72 7.86
C PRO A 203 8.47 -10.40 7.20
N GLY A 204 8.41 -9.96 5.94
CA GLY A 204 9.53 -9.65 5.06
C GLY A 204 9.27 -8.36 4.28
N HIS A 205 10.25 -7.47 4.32
CA HIS A 205 10.26 -6.20 3.58
C HIS A 205 11.71 -5.92 3.14
N GLU A 206 12.34 -6.93 2.57
CA GLU A 206 13.75 -6.91 2.21
C GLU A 206 13.95 -6.35 0.80
N TYR A 207 15.06 -5.64 0.62
CA TYR A 207 15.51 -5.21 -0.71
C TYR A 207 16.00 -6.44 -1.46
N GLU A 208 15.26 -6.85 -2.49
CA GLU A 208 15.51 -8.10 -3.18
C GLU A 208 15.37 -7.95 -4.70
N ILE A 209 16.32 -8.56 -5.42
CA ILE A 209 16.30 -8.72 -6.87
C ILE A 209 16.53 -10.20 -7.14
N GLU A 210 15.60 -10.81 -7.88
CA GLU A 210 15.66 -12.21 -8.25
C GLU A 210 15.73 -12.38 -9.78
N PHE A 211 16.14 -13.56 -10.23
CA PHE A 211 16.19 -13.88 -11.65
C PHE A 211 15.38 -15.14 -11.95
N ALA A 212 14.57 -15.07 -13.00
CA ALA A 212 13.73 -16.18 -13.44
C ALA A 212 13.96 -16.50 -14.92
N PRO A 213 13.77 -17.76 -15.36
CA PRO A 213 13.71 -18.10 -16.77
C PRO A 213 12.69 -17.22 -17.53
N ARG A 214 12.93 -16.98 -18.81
CA ARG A 214 12.03 -16.22 -19.69
C ARG A 214 10.84 -17.05 -20.16
N GLU A 215 10.09 -17.58 -19.19
CA GLU A 215 8.92 -18.45 -19.39
C GLU A 215 7.76 -17.93 -18.52
N VAL A 216 7.09 -18.84 -17.79
CA VAL A 216 6.09 -18.51 -16.78
C VAL A 216 6.79 -17.97 -15.54
N LEU A 217 6.31 -16.85 -15.04
CA LEU A 217 6.71 -16.30 -13.74
C LEU A 217 5.72 -16.76 -12.68
N ASP A 218 6.20 -17.60 -11.77
CA ASP A 218 5.47 -18.00 -10.58
C ASP A 218 5.89 -17.08 -9.43
N ILE A 219 4.94 -16.35 -8.85
CA ILE A 219 5.18 -15.44 -7.73
C ILE A 219 4.33 -15.91 -6.55
N TYR A 220 5.00 -16.14 -5.43
CA TYR A 220 4.36 -16.42 -4.17
C TYR A 220 4.13 -15.12 -3.40
N VAL A 221 2.90 -14.92 -2.93
CA VAL A 221 2.48 -13.74 -2.18
C VAL A 221 1.70 -14.14 -0.95
N ASN A 222 1.99 -13.53 0.18
CA ASN A 222 1.16 -13.59 1.38
C ASN A 222 1.01 -12.17 1.97
N THR A 223 0.27 -12.05 3.06
CA THR A 223 0.03 -10.77 3.76
C THR A 223 1.31 -10.03 4.17
N TRP A 224 2.46 -10.70 4.23
CA TRP A 224 3.69 -10.17 4.79
C TRP A 224 4.97 -10.38 3.95
N ASN A 225 4.93 -11.06 2.80
CA ASN A 225 6.08 -11.53 2.02
C ASN A 225 5.73 -11.74 0.54
N HIS A 226 6.66 -11.38 -0.33
CA HIS A 226 6.61 -11.66 -1.77
C HIS A 226 7.94 -12.23 -2.24
N GLY A 227 7.93 -13.21 -3.15
CA GLY A 227 9.14 -13.79 -3.73
C GLY A 227 8.81 -14.70 -4.91
N LEU A 228 9.83 -15.12 -5.66
CA LEU A 228 9.62 -16.12 -6.73
C LEU A 228 9.31 -17.51 -6.16
N GLY A 229 8.45 -18.25 -6.87
CA GLY A 229 7.98 -19.59 -6.52
C GLY A 229 8.59 -20.70 -7.37
#